data_AF-A0A127CGR4-F1
#
_entry.id   AF-A0A127CGR4-F1
#
_cell.length_a   1.000
_cell.length_b   1.000
_cell.length_c   1.000
_cell.angle_alpha   90.00
_cell.angle_beta   90.00
_cell.angle_gamma   90.00
#
_symmetry.space_group_name_H-M   'P 1'
#
loop_
_entity.id
_entity.type
_entity.pdbx_description
1 polymer ?
#
loop_
_entity_poly.entity_id
_entity_poly.type
_entity_poly.pdbx_seq_one_letter_code
_entity_poly.pdbx_strand_id
1 'polypeptide(L)'
;MGRDDRRIIMEKLDDVYGDNAYGGSWTDTTVARDLNVPRAWVSEVREAFFGPEGSNPLLDRYGEEKEAFERLHAGFMAARKSHCEEHERLLKMAMDISKKADEINRLGKRVERELG
;
A
#
# COMPACT_ATOMS: atom_id res chain seq x y z
N MET A 1 -35.14 -12.43 -13.06
CA MET A 1 -35.39 -11.68 -11.82
C MET A 1 -36.88 -11.70 -11.55
N GLY A 2 -37.30 -12.23 -10.40
CA GLY A 2 -38.69 -12.19 -9.96
C GLY A 2 -39.10 -10.80 -9.46
N ARG A 3 -40.40 -10.58 -9.27
CA ARG A 3 -40.93 -9.32 -8.74
C ARG A 3 -40.42 -9.04 -7.31
N ASP A 4 -40.30 -10.09 -6.51
CA ASP A 4 -39.80 -9.99 -5.13
C ASP A 4 -38.31 -9.66 -5.08
N ASP A 5 -37.50 -10.26 -5.96
CA ASP A 5 -36.07 -9.91 -6.10
C ASP A 5 -35.89 -8.43 -6.44
N ARG A 6 -36.68 -7.93 -7.39
CA ARG A 6 -36.65 -6.51 -7.77
C ARG A 6 -37.02 -5.61 -6.59
N ARG A 7 -38.01 -6.01 -5.79
CA ARG A 7 -38.47 -5.24 -4.63
C ARG A 7 -37.38 -5.14 -3.55
N ILE A 8 -36.73 -6.25 -3.20
CA ILE A 8 -35.66 -6.23 -2.17
C ILE A 8 -34.42 -5.46 -2.64
N ILE A 9 -34.11 -5.50 -3.93
CA ILE A 9 -33.01 -4.72 -4.51
C ILE A 9 -33.33 -3.22 -4.45
N MET A 10 -34.55 -2.82 -4.83
CA MET A 10 -34.98 -1.41 -4.75
C MET A 10 -34.92 -0.88 -3.32
N GLU A 11 -35.48 -1.63 -2.37
CA GLU A 11 -35.47 -1.29 -0.94
C GLU A 11 -34.04 -1.11 -0.41
N LYS A 12 -33.12 -2.00 -0.80
CA LYS A 12 -31.72 -1.88 -0.41
C LYS A 12 -31.03 -0.67 -1.07
N LEU A 13 -31.32 -0.40 -2.34
CA LEU A 13 -30.72 0.72 -3.07
C LEU A 13 -31.20 2.06 -2.51
N ASP A 14 -32.47 2.19 -2.09
CA ASP A 14 -32.96 3.39 -1.38
C ASP A 14 -32.14 3.70 -0.12
N ASP A 15 -31.69 2.67 0.60
CA ASP A 15 -30.88 2.85 1.81
C ASP A 15 -29.42 3.25 1.53
N VAL A 16 -28.82 2.70 0.47
CA VAL A 16 -27.35 2.79 0.25
C VAL A 16 -26.93 3.69 -0.90
N TYR A 17 -27.87 4.09 -1.76
CA TYR A 17 -27.62 4.90 -2.94
C TYR A 17 -28.16 6.33 -2.70
N GLY A 18 -27.25 7.29 -2.55
CA GLY A 18 -27.57 8.69 -2.26
C GLY A 18 -27.84 9.51 -3.53
N ASP A 19 -27.54 10.81 -3.48
CA ASP A 19 -27.95 11.79 -4.49
C ASP A 19 -27.54 11.45 -5.93
N ASN A 20 -26.45 10.69 -6.17
CA ASN A 20 -26.02 10.17 -7.49
C ASN A 20 -24.92 9.08 -7.40
N ALA A 21 -24.72 8.47 -6.23
CA ALA A 21 -23.65 7.51 -6.00
C ALA A 21 -23.92 6.67 -4.75
N TYR A 22 -23.26 5.53 -4.65
CA TYR A 22 -23.24 4.73 -3.43
C TYR A 22 -22.61 5.47 -2.25
N GLY A 23 -23.23 5.35 -1.08
CA GLY A 23 -22.66 5.78 0.19
C GLY A 23 -21.61 4.80 0.72
N GLY A 24 -20.57 5.33 1.38
CA GLY A 24 -19.54 4.51 2.03
C GLY A 24 -18.81 3.58 1.06
N SER A 25 -18.74 2.29 1.40
CA SER A 25 -18.11 1.23 0.59
C SER A 25 -19.12 0.39 -0.21
N TRP A 26 -20.36 0.88 -0.36
CA TRP A 26 -21.37 0.17 -1.15
C TRP A 26 -21.08 0.29 -2.65
N THR A 27 -21.45 -0.75 -3.37
CA THR A 27 -21.31 -0.97 -4.83
C THR A 27 -22.36 -2.02 -5.23
N ASP A 28 -22.63 -2.16 -6.53
CA ASP A 28 -23.50 -3.23 -7.04
C ASP A 28 -23.05 -4.61 -6.54
N THR A 29 -21.73 -4.82 -6.45
CA THR A 29 -21.13 -6.07 -6.00
C THR A 29 -21.43 -6.35 -4.52
N THR A 30 -21.28 -5.33 -3.67
CA THR A 30 -21.54 -5.49 -2.23
C THR A 30 -23.03 -5.65 -1.92
N VAL A 31 -23.92 -4.97 -2.65
CA VAL A 31 -25.37 -5.13 -2.53
C VAL A 31 -25.80 -6.51 -2.99
N ALA A 32 -25.29 -6.98 -4.13
CA ALA A 32 -25.57 -8.31 -4.66
C ALA A 32 -25.15 -9.42 -3.68
N ARG A 33 -23.99 -9.27 -3.05
CA ARG A 33 -23.50 -10.19 -2.01
C ARG A 33 -24.38 -10.16 -0.75
N ASP A 34 -24.80 -8.98 -0.32
CA ASP A 34 -25.64 -8.80 0.87
C ASP A 34 -27.03 -9.44 0.71
N LEU A 35 -27.63 -9.26 -0.47
CA LEU A 35 -28.95 -9.82 -0.80
C LEU A 35 -28.90 -11.25 -1.36
N ASN A 36 -27.70 -11.79 -1.60
CA ASN A 36 -27.47 -13.07 -2.27
C ASN A 36 -28.18 -13.18 -3.64
N VAL A 37 -28.02 -12.15 -4.47
CA VAL A 37 -28.58 -12.06 -5.83
C VAL A 37 -27.48 -11.81 -6.87
N PRO A 38 -27.71 -12.07 -8.17
CA PRO A 38 -26.75 -11.72 -9.21
C PRO A 38 -26.47 -10.21 -9.29
N ARG A 39 -25.18 -9.81 -9.38
CA ARG A 39 -24.78 -8.39 -9.55
C ARG A 39 -25.50 -7.71 -10.70
N ALA A 40 -25.64 -8.39 -11.83
CA ALA A 40 -26.31 -7.84 -13.01
C ALA A 40 -27.74 -7.37 -12.73
N TRP A 41 -28.45 -8.03 -11.79
CA TRP A 41 -29.81 -7.62 -11.41
C TRP A 41 -29.80 -6.32 -10.62
N VAL A 42 -28.81 -6.13 -9.75
CA VAL A 42 -28.61 -4.88 -9.02
C VAL A 42 -28.27 -3.75 -9.98
N SER A 43 -27.34 -3.97 -10.92
CA SER A 43 -26.97 -2.98 -11.94
C SER A 43 -28.17 -2.58 -12.81
N GLU A 44 -28.97 -3.54 -13.27
CA GLU A 44 -30.18 -3.27 -14.06
C GLU A 44 -31.17 -2.39 -13.30
N VAL A 45 -31.43 -2.69 -12.02
CA VAL A 45 -32.38 -1.93 -11.20
C VAL A 45 -31.82 -0.55 -10.87
N ARG A 46 -30.54 -0.44 -10.51
CA ARG A 46 -29.88 0.83 -10.24
C ARG A 46 -29.95 1.75 -11.46
N GLU A 47 -29.57 1.26 -12.64
CA GLU A 47 -29.59 2.05 -13.87
C GLU A 47 -31.01 2.48 -14.27
N ALA A 48 -32.01 1.63 -14.05
CA ALA A 48 -33.39 1.93 -14.41
C ALA A 48 -34.09 2.94 -13.48
N PHE A 49 -33.71 2.99 -12.19
CA PHE A 49 -34.48 3.73 -11.17
C PHE A 49 -33.68 4.75 -10.34
N PHE A 50 -32.36 4.58 -10.21
CA PHE A 50 -31.52 5.43 -9.36
C PHE A 50 -30.52 6.25 -10.19
N GLY A 51 -29.82 5.63 -11.13
CA GLY A 51 -28.79 6.28 -11.94
C GLY A 51 -27.59 5.39 -12.24
N PRO A 52 -26.50 5.93 -12.82
CA PRO A 52 -25.25 5.20 -13.07
C PRO A 52 -24.58 4.76 -11.74
N GLU A 53 -23.54 3.93 -11.75
CA GLU A 53 -22.95 3.45 -10.47
C GLU A 53 -22.45 4.62 -9.63
N GLY A 54 -22.10 5.72 -10.31
CA GLY A 54 -21.37 6.84 -9.75
C GLY A 54 -19.95 6.39 -9.42
N SER A 55 -19.05 7.35 -9.26
CA SER A 55 -17.90 7.13 -8.39
C SER A 55 -18.20 7.86 -7.09
N ASN A 56 -17.79 7.30 -5.96
CA ASN A 56 -17.81 8.04 -4.71
C ASN A 56 -16.52 8.88 -4.69
N PRO A 57 -16.57 10.21 -4.89
CA PRO A 57 -15.35 11.01 -5.02
C PRO A 57 -14.48 10.96 -3.76
N LEU A 58 -15.06 10.66 -2.59
CA LEU A 58 -14.34 10.43 -1.35
C LEU A 58 -13.58 9.10 -1.38
N LEU A 59 -14.18 8.04 -1.92
CA LEU A 59 -13.55 6.72 -2.04
C LEU A 59 -12.42 6.73 -3.06
N ASP A 60 -12.61 7.40 -4.19
CA ASP A 60 -11.57 7.58 -5.21
C ASP A 60 -10.39 8.35 -4.62
N ARG A 61 -10.67 9.50 -3.98
CA ARG A 61 -9.64 10.30 -3.30
C ARG A 61 -8.92 9.49 -2.22
N TYR A 62 -9.65 8.70 -1.43
CA TYR A 62 -9.05 7.81 -0.44
C TYR A 62 -8.12 6.78 -1.08
N GLY A 63 -8.53 6.18 -2.20
CA GLY A 63 -7.70 5.26 -2.99
C GLY A 63 -6.42 5.93 -3.47
N GLU A 64 -6.52 7.10 -4.08
CA GLU A 64 -5.38 7.89 -4.55
C GLU A 64 -4.41 8.25 -3.42
N GLU A 65 -4.93 8.76 -2.30
CA GLU A 65 -4.12 9.14 -1.13
C GLU A 65 -3.44 7.92 -0.51
N LYS A 66 -4.16 6.79 -0.40
CA LYS A 66 -3.61 5.53 0.12
C LYS A 66 -2.49 5.01 -0.77
N GLU A 67 -2.68 4.96 -2.08
CA GLU A 67 -1.64 4.51 -3.01
C GLU A 67 -0.43 5.44 -2.99
N ALA A 68 -0.64 6.76 -2.88
CA ALA A 68 0.45 7.72 -2.75
C ALA A 68 1.26 7.47 -1.47
N PHE A 69 0.57 7.19 -0.36
CA PHE A 69 1.21 6.82 0.90
C PHE A 69 1.99 5.51 0.79
N GLU A 70 1.43 4.47 0.17
CA GLU A 70 2.10 3.19 -0.02
C GLU A 70 3.39 3.34 -0.85
N ARG A 71 3.37 4.15 -1.91
CA ARG A 71 4.56 4.48 -2.71
C ARG A 71 5.61 5.21 -1.89
N LEU A 72 5.20 6.21 -1.10
CA LEU A 72 6.10 6.96 -0.23
C LEU A 72 6.76 6.04 0.82
N HIS A 73 5.97 5.20 1.47
CA HIS A 73 6.44 4.25 2.47
C HIS A 73 7.41 3.21 1.87
N ALA A 74 7.10 2.66 0.69
CA ALA A 74 8.00 1.73 0.00
C ALA A 74 9.35 2.39 -0.33
N GLY A 75 9.33 3.64 -0.84
CA GLY A 75 10.54 4.41 -1.12
C GLY A 75 11.39 4.65 0.13
N PHE A 76 10.75 5.06 1.23
CA PHE A 76 11.43 5.23 2.53
C PHE A 76 12.08 3.93 3.02
N MET A 77 11.37 2.81 2.94
CA MET A 77 11.89 1.52 3.39
C MET A 77 13.06 1.02 2.53
N ALA A 78 13.04 1.27 1.23
CA ALA A 78 14.15 0.98 0.33
C ALA A 78 15.39 1.85 0.67
N ALA A 79 15.21 3.15 0.88
CA ALA A 79 16.29 4.05 1.28
C ALA A 79 16.90 3.65 2.64
N ARG A 80 16.05 3.32 3.61
CA ARG A 80 16.50 2.81 4.92
C ARG A 80 17.33 1.55 4.80
N LYS A 81 16.91 0.59 3.96
CA LYS A 81 17.64 -0.65 3.73
C LYS A 81 19.04 -0.37 3.17
N SER A 82 19.13 0.47 2.13
CA SER A 82 20.41 0.85 1.52
C SER A 82 21.36 1.51 2.53
N HIS A 83 20.84 2.37 3.41
CA HIS A 83 21.63 2.98 4.48
C HIS A 83 22.20 1.97 5.47
N CYS A 84 21.43 0.95 5.86
CA CYS A 84 21.92 -0.10 6.75
C CYS A 84 23.05 -0.92 6.10
N GLU A 85 22.89 -1.27 4.82
CA GLU A 85 23.91 -2.02 4.05
C GLU A 85 25.21 -1.21 3.92
N GLU A 86 25.10 0.09 3.62
CA GLU A 86 26.29 0.96 3.53
C GLU A 86 26.95 1.17 4.90
N HIS A 87 26.16 1.29 5.97
CA HIS A 87 26.71 1.37 7.33
C HIS A 87 27.53 0.12 7.68
N GLU A 88 27.01 -1.07 7.40
CA GLU A 88 27.72 -2.33 7.62
C GLU A 88 29.03 -2.41 6.81
N ARG A 89 28.99 -1.95 5.55
CA ARG A 89 30.18 -1.85 4.71
C ARG A 89 31.24 -0.92 5.31
N LEU A 90 30.84 0.27 5.75
CA LEU A 90 31.75 1.25 6.35
C LEU A 90 32.34 0.74 7.66
N LEU A 91 31.56 0.06 8.49
CA LEU A 91 32.05 -0.59 9.71
C LEU A 91 33.14 -1.62 9.40
N LYS A 92 32.92 -2.48 8.38
CA LYS A 92 33.91 -3.46 7.96
C LYS A 92 35.20 -2.79 7.48
N MET A 93 35.08 -1.75 6.66
CA MET A 93 36.24 -0.97 6.20
C MET A 93 37.01 -0.35 7.36
N ALA A 94 36.33 0.20 8.36
CA ALA A 94 36.96 0.77 9.54
C ALA A 94 37.76 -0.28 10.33
N MET A 95 37.21 -1.49 10.50
CA MET A 95 37.92 -2.60 11.15
C MET A 95 39.18 -3.01 10.38
N ASP A 96 39.09 -3.08 9.05
CA ASP A 96 40.24 -3.46 8.21
C ASP A 96 41.33 -2.39 8.22
N ILE A 97 40.97 -1.10 8.23
CA ILE A 97 41.91 0.01 8.42
C ILE A 97 42.60 -0.08 9.78
N SER A 98 41.85 -0.35 10.85
CA SER A 98 42.41 -0.51 12.20
C SER A 98 43.43 -1.65 12.25
N LYS A 99 43.10 -2.81 11.68
CA LYS A 99 44.03 -3.94 11.58
C LYS A 99 45.29 -3.56 10.81
N LYS A 100 45.13 -2.80 9.71
CA LYS A 100 46.28 -2.37 8.91
C LYS A 100 47.20 -1.42 9.68
N ALA A 101 46.62 -0.50 10.47
CA ALA A 101 47.38 0.36 11.35
C ALA A 101 48.18 -0.44 12.38
N ASP A 102 47.57 -1.47 12.99
CA ASP A 102 48.27 -2.37 13.92
C ASP A 102 49.42 -3.13 13.27
N GLU A 103 49.23 -3.63 12.04
CA GLU A 103 50.29 -4.28 11.26
C GLU A 103 51.46 -3.33 11.01
N ILE A 104 51.17 -2.10 10.56
CA ILE A 104 52.19 -1.08 10.30
C ILE A 104 52.96 -0.76 11.58
N ASN A 105 52.26 -0.60 12.71
CA ASN A 105 52.89 -0.35 14.01
C ASN A 105 53.82 -1.50 14.43
N ARG A 106 53.41 -2.76 14.21
CA ARG A 106 54.24 -3.93 14.49
C ARG A 106 55.49 -3.98 13.60
N LEU A 107 55.34 -3.65 12.32
CA LEU A 107 56.46 -3.55 11.38
C LEU A 107 57.43 -2.45 11.78
N GLY A 108 56.93 -1.26 12.15
CA GLY A 108 57.76 -0.16 12.65
C GLY A 108 58.63 -0.58 13.84
N LYS A 109 58.03 -1.22 14.85
CA LYS A 109 58.76 -1.76 16.02
C LYS A 109 59.79 -2.84 15.68
N ARG A 110 59.63 -3.53 14.55
CA ARG A 110 60.61 -4.52 14.08
C ARG A 110 61.77 -3.84 13.37
N VAL A 111 61.48 -2.87 12.51
CA VAL A 111 62.48 -2.06 11.82
C VAL A 111 63.38 -1.34 12.84
N GLU A 112 62.81 -0.72 13.88
CA GLU A 112 63.58 -0.07 14.95
C GLU A 112 64.54 -1.02 15.66
N ARG A 113 64.16 -2.30 15.86
CA ARG A 113 65.00 -3.32 16.49
C ARG A 113 66.10 -3.86 15.59
N GLU A 114 65.91 -3.82 14.27
CA GLU A 114 66.87 -4.35 13.30
C GLU A 114 67.86 -3.28 12.82
N LEU A 115 67.49 -2.00 12.89
CA LEU A 115 68.30 -0.86 12.40
C LEU A 115 68.88 0.03 13.51
N GLY A 116 68.39 -0.07 14.75
CA GLY A 116 68.93 0.61 15.93
C GLY A 116 69.81 -0.32 16.76
#